data_AF-A0A8X7QPE3-F1
#
_entry.id   AF-A0A8X7QPE3-F1
#
_cell.length_a   1.000
_cell.length_b   1.000
_cell.length_c   1.000
_cell.angle_alpha   90.00
_cell.angle_beta   90.00
_cell.angle_gamma   90.00
#
_symmetry.space_group_name_H-M   'P 1'
#
loop_
_entity.id
_entity.type
_entity.pdbx_description
1 polymer ?
#
loop_
_entity_poly.entity_id
_entity_poly.type
_entity_poly.pdbx_seq_one_letter_code
_entity_poly.pdbx_strand_id
1 'polypeptide(L)' 'MLWTLEPAEKDAYLAKESTKMFTKDNWVLVEIACTRSSLEFFRAKQAYQVRYKTSIEEDVA' A
#
# COMPACT_ATOMS: atom_id res chain seq x y z
N MET A 1 4.22 15.93 4.12
CA MET A 1 2.90 16.21 3.50
C MET A 1 2.26 14.89 3.07
N LEU A 2 1.70 14.11 4.01
CA LEU A 2 0.86 12.94 3.65
C LEU A 2 -0.63 13.32 3.54
N TRP A 3 -1.00 14.53 3.97
CA TRP A 3 -2.37 15.04 3.98
C TRP A 3 -2.88 15.51 2.61
N THR A 4 -2.02 15.55 1.59
CA THR A 4 -2.36 15.96 0.22
C THR A 4 -2.61 14.78 -0.72
N LEU A 5 -2.33 13.55 -0.28
CA LEU A 5 -2.55 12.35 -1.10
C LEU A 5 -3.98 11.85 -0.90
N GLU A 6 -4.60 11.39 -1.99
CA GLU A 6 -5.84 10.64 -1.90
C GLU A 6 -5.64 9.40 -1.01
N PRO A 7 -6.65 8.95 -0.26
CA PRO A 7 -6.51 7.83 0.69
C PRO A 7 -5.85 6.58 0.07
N ALA A 8 -6.23 6.24 -1.17
CA ALA A 8 -5.64 5.13 -1.91
C ALA A 8 -4.16 5.32 -2.25
N GLU A 9 -3.75 6.54 -2.59
CA GLU A 9 -2.35 6.87 -2.89
C GLU A 9 -1.47 6.88 -1.65
N LYS A 10 -2.04 7.26 -0.49
CA LYS A 10 -1.39 7.18 0.81
C LYS A 10 -1.15 5.72 1.20
N ASP A 11 -2.18 4.88 1.10
CA ASP A 11 -2.06 3.45 1.40
C ASP A 11 -1.06 2.76 0.45
N ALA A 12 -1.05 3.13 -0.84
CA ALA A 12 -0.06 2.64 -1.81
C ALA A 12 1.38 3.06 -1.44
N TYR A 13 1.58 4.29 -1.00
CA TYR A 13 2.89 4.76 -0.55
C TYR A 13 3.38 3.99 0.68
N LEU A 14 2.51 3.84 1.68
CA LEU A 14 2.81 3.12 2.92
C LEU A 14 3.13 1.65 2.65
N ALA A 15 2.38 1.01 1.75
CA ALA A 15 2.66 -0.35 1.30
C ALA A 15 4.06 -0.45 0.66
N LYS A 16 4.46 0.47 -0.24
CA LYS A 16 5.80 0.44 -0.86
C LYS A 16 6.91 0.70 0.15
N GLU A 17 6.68 1.55 1.13
CA GLU A 17 7.69 1.81 2.16
C GLU A 17 7.90 0.58 3.06
N SER A 18 6.81 -0.10 3.41
CA SER A 18 6.87 -1.30 4.23
C SER A 18 7.64 -2.45 3.55
N THR A 19 7.56 -2.59 2.23
CA THR A 19 8.31 -3.64 1.50
C THR A 19 9.82 -3.39 1.46
N LYS A 20 10.27 -2.12 1.53
CA LYS A 20 11.71 -1.80 1.54
C LYS A 20 12.39 -2.09 2.88
N MET A 21 11.67 -2.04 4.00
CA MET A 21 12.27 -2.17 5.33
C MET A 21 12.27 -3.62 5.88
N PHE A 22 11.74 -4.59 5.11
CA PHE A 22 11.79 -6.06 5.22
C PHE A 22 11.48 -6.74 6.57
N THR A 23 11.49 -6.05 7.71
CA THR A 23 11.40 -6.69 9.05
C THR A 23 10.60 -5.94 10.11
N LYS A 24 10.44 -4.61 10.04
CA LYS A 24 9.71 -3.85 11.08
C LYS A 24 8.32 -3.36 10.69
N ASP A 25 8.05 -3.13 9.40
CA ASP A 25 6.83 -2.44 8.96
C ASP A 25 5.84 -3.31 8.19
N ASN A 26 6.04 -4.63 8.16
CA ASN A 26 5.07 -5.54 7.53
C ASN A 26 3.69 -5.51 8.20
N TRP A 27 3.61 -5.03 9.45
CA TRP A 27 2.33 -4.78 10.14
C TRP A 27 1.48 -3.73 9.41
N VAL A 28 2.08 -2.80 8.67
CA VAL A 28 1.36 -1.79 7.87
C VAL A 28 0.61 -2.46 6.72
N LEU A 29 1.19 -3.48 6.08
CA LEU A 29 0.48 -4.26 5.05
C LEU A 29 -0.69 -5.03 5.64
N VAL A 30 -0.49 -5.64 6.81
CA VAL A 30 -1.54 -6.36 7.54
C VAL A 30 -2.65 -5.40 7.95
N GLU A 31 -2.32 -4.22 8.48
CA GLU A 31 -3.29 -3.20 8.85
C GLU A 31 -4.10 -2.75 7.63
N ILE A 32 -3.44 -2.39 6.52
CA ILE A 32 -4.13 -1.96 5.30
C ILE A 32 -5.05 -3.06 4.79
N ALA A 33 -4.61 -4.33 4.79
CA ALA A 33 -5.41 -5.45 4.31
C ALA A 33 -6.60 -5.78 5.23
N CYS A 34 -6.46 -5.61 6.54
CA CYS A 34 -7.49 -5.99 7.52
C CYS A 34 -8.45 -4.85 7.89
N THR A 35 -8.04 -3.59 7.76
CA THR A 35 -8.86 -2.43 8.17
C THR A 35 -9.59 -1.74 7.02
N ARG A 36 -9.10 -1.86 5.78
CA ARG A 36 -9.74 -1.23 4.62
C ARG A 36 -10.89 -2.09 4.10
N SER A 37 -11.93 -1.44 3.60
CA SER A 37 -12.95 -2.15 2.83
C SER A 37 -12.36 -2.74 1.56
N SER A 38 -13.00 -3.76 0.99
CA SER A 38 -12.55 -4.38 -0.26
C SER A 38 -12.40 -3.38 -1.41
N LEU A 39 -13.27 -2.38 -1.48
CA LEU A 39 -13.22 -1.32 -2.48
C LEU A 39 -12.03 -0.37 -2.28
N GLU A 40 -11.76 0.04 -1.04
CA GLU A 40 -10.63 0.92 -0.71
C GLU A 40 -9.30 0.20 -0.97
N PHE A 41 -9.20 -1.07 -0.55
CA PHE A 41 -8.03 -1.89 -0.80
C PHE A 41 -7.77 -2.08 -2.30
N PHE A 42 -8.83 -2.30 -3.08
CA PHE A 42 -8.72 -2.38 -4.55
C PHE A 42 -8.22 -1.07 -5.16
N ARG A 43 -8.72 0.09 -4.70
CA ARG A 43 -8.23 1.40 -5.15
C ARG A 43 -6.77 1.62 -4.77
N ALA A 44 -6.34 1.19 -3.58
CA ALA A 44 -4.95 1.26 -3.16
C ALA A 44 -4.04 0.41 -4.05
N LYS A 45 -4.46 -0.81 -4.42
CA LYS A 45 -3.76 -1.66 -5.40
C LYS A 45 -3.61 -0.98 -6.77
N GLN A 46 -4.68 -0.35 -7.27
CA GLN A 46 -4.62 0.41 -8.53
C GLN A 46 -3.64 1.59 -8.43
N ALA A 47 -3.73 2.40 -7.38
CA ALA A 47 -2.85 3.54 -7.16
C ALA A 47 -1.37 3.10 -7.06
N TYR A 48 -1.13 1.96 -6.40
CA TYR A 48 0.19 1.35 -6.30
C TYR A 48 0.74 0.95 -7.68
N GLN A 49 -0.03 0.21 -8.48
CA GLN A 49 0.39 -0.18 -9.82
C GLN A 49 0.63 1.01 -10.76
N VAL A 50 -0.24 2.03 -10.69
CA VAL A 50 -0.07 3.27 -11.47
C VAL A 50 1.26 3.95 -11.14
N ARG A 51 1.58 4.04 -9.85
CA ARG A 51 2.74 4.76 -9.31
C ARG A 51 4.06 3.99 -9.43
N TYR A 52 4.06 2.69 -9.15
CA TYR A 52 5.27 1.88 -9.04
C TYR A 52 5.46 0.88 -10.18
N LYS A 53 4.46 0.70 -11.05
CA LYS A 53 4.48 -0.26 -12.18
C LYS A 53 4.69 -1.72 -11.76
N THR A 54 4.55 -2.02 -10.47
CA THR A 54 4.59 -3.38 -9.90
C THR A 54 3.31 -3.60 -9.08
N SER A 55 2.98 -4.85 -8.79
CA SER A 55 1.92 -5.16 -7.83
C SER A 55 2.46 -5.27 -6.41
N ILE A 56 1.61 -5.00 -5.42
CA ILE A 56 1.96 -5.17 -4.00
C ILE A 56 2.35 -6.63 -3.72
N GLU A 57 1.70 -7.57 -4.38
CA GLU A 57 1.94 -9.02 -4.20
C GLU A 57 3.32 -9.44 -4.72
N GLU A 58 3.74 -8.93 -5.88
CA GLU A 58 5.09 -9.17 -6.43
C GLU A 58 6.20 -8.54 -5.59
N ASP A 59 5.93 -7.42 -4.95
CA ASP A 59 6.88 -6.68 -4.12
C ASP A 59 7.05 -7.28 -2.71
N VAL A 60 6.09 -8.11 -2.28
CA VAL A 60 6.07 -8.80 -0.97
C VAL A 60 6.59 -10.24 -1.06
N ALA A 61 6.48 -10.88 -2.22
CA ALA A 61 6.91 -12.26 -2.47
C ALA A 61 8.44 -12.38 -2.63
#